data_AF-A0A818WM33-F1
#
_entry.id   AF-A0A818WM33-F1
#
_cell.length_a   1.000
_cell.length_b   1.000
_cell.length_c   1.000
_cell.angle_alpha   90.00
_cell.angle_beta   90.00
_cell.angle_gamma   90.00
#
_symmetry.space_group_name_H-M   'P 1'
#
loop_
_entity.id
_entity.type
_entity.pdbx_description
1 polymer ?
#
loop_
_entity_poly.entity_id
_entity_poly.type
_entity_poly.pdbx_seq_one_letter_code
_entity_poly.pdbx_strand_id
1 'polypeptide(L)'
;MNVFVNYLSFQPFEEAENGRPIVLIPVSCFITYDDEFEEKKIEFGQFDTNDNQNYSGQSINQYCKSYMFNIGKNINLRIMDTCGIGDTRGLGQDTKNAEHILSYIINLSYLNAVCFLLKPNTNRPDAPFRACFIQLLGFLEHNATQNIIFCFTNT
;
A
#
# COMPACT_ATOMS: atom_id res chain seq x y z
N MET A 1 5.27 -1.32 1.88
CA MET A 1 5.98 -1.01 0.62
C MET A 1 7.49 -1.08 0.79
N ASN A 2 8.09 -0.30 1.71
CA ASN A 2 9.55 -0.27 1.92
C ASN A 2 10.16 -1.68 2.11
N VAL A 3 9.53 -2.55 2.90
CA VAL A 3 9.99 -3.95 3.10
C VAL A 3 10.21 -4.69 1.78
N PHE A 4 9.25 -4.65 0.85
CA PHE A 4 9.38 -5.35 -0.43
C PHE A 4 10.58 -4.86 -1.24
N VAL A 5 10.83 -3.56 -1.24
CA VAL A 5 11.92 -2.97 -2.03
C VAL A 5 13.28 -3.33 -1.45
N ASN A 6 13.41 -3.25 -0.13
CA ASN A 6 14.64 -3.67 0.55
C ASN A 6 14.91 -5.16 0.31
N TYR A 7 13.88 -6.00 0.42
CA TYR A 7 13.99 -7.44 0.14
C TYR A 7 14.41 -7.76 -1.30
N LEU A 8 13.92 -7.00 -2.28
CA LEU A 8 14.30 -7.21 -3.69
C LEU A 8 15.67 -6.60 -4.05
N SER A 9 16.15 -5.64 -3.27
CA SER A 9 17.39 -4.89 -3.58
C SER A 9 18.62 -5.47 -2.88
N PHE A 10 18.46 -5.97 -1.65
CA PHE A 10 19.54 -6.59 -0.89
C PHE A 10 19.43 -8.11 -0.98
N GLN A 11 20.53 -8.79 -1.28
CA GLN A 11 20.52 -10.24 -1.49
C GLN A 11 20.80 -11.01 -0.19
N PRO A 12 21.98 -10.89 0.46
CA PRO A 12 22.17 -11.41 1.81
C PRO A 12 21.66 -10.42 2.86
N PHE A 13 21.15 -10.97 3.96
CA PHE A 13 20.72 -10.16 5.12
C PHE A 13 21.83 -9.26 5.65
N GLU A 14 23.08 -9.74 5.65
CA GLU A 14 24.26 -8.98 6.09
C GLU A 14 24.48 -7.71 5.25
N GLU A 15 24.15 -7.73 3.96
CA GLU A 15 24.20 -6.54 3.10
C GLU A 15 23.11 -5.55 3.50
N ALA A 16 21.90 -6.04 3.80
CA ALA A 16 20.78 -5.21 4.25
C ALA A 16 21.05 -4.59 5.63
N GLU A 17 21.67 -5.34 6.54
CA GLU A 17 21.97 -4.90 7.91
C GLU A 17 23.01 -3.77 7.93
N ASN A 18 24.04 -3.87 7.08
CA ASN A 18 25.08 -2.84 6.98
C ASN A 18 24.72 -1.73 5.98
N GLY A 19 23.71 -1.95 5.14
CA GLY A 19 23.23 -1.02 4.13
C GLY A 19 22.34 0.09 4.71
N ARG A 20 22.12 1.14 3.91
CA ARG A 20 21.08 2.13 4.22
C ARG A 20 19.73 1.62 3.69
N PRO A 21 18.66 1.60 4.50
CA PRO A 21 17.35 1.21 4.02
C PRO A 21 16.90 2.06 2.83
N ILE A 22 16.33 1.41 1.82
CA ILE A 22 15.65 2.10 0.72
C ILE A 22 14.26 2.50 1.21
N VAL A 23 14.02 3.81 1.32
CA VAL A 23 12.78 4.37 1.85
C VAL A 23 11.99 5.01 0.71
N LEU A 24 10.96 4.30 0.22
CA LEU A 24 10.07 4.84 -0.81
C LEU A 24 8.95 5.69 -0.22
N ILE A 25 8.43 5.24 0.93
CA ILE A 25 7.35 5.91 1.64
C ILE A 25 7.90 6.30 3.01
N PRO A 26 7.85 7.58 3.39
CA PRO A 26 8.23 7.99 4.75
C PRO A 26 7.45 7.19 5.79
N VAL A 27 8.15 6.69 6.81
CA VAL A 27 7.55 5.86 7.86
C VAL A 27 8.03 6.32 9.22
N SER A 28 7.08 6.38 10.16
CA SER A 28 7.32 6.68 11.56
C SER A 28 6.69 5.58 12.40
N CYS A 29 7.42 5.05 13.37
CA CYS A 29 6.87 4.16 14.38
C CYS A 29 7.51 4.43 15.75
N PHE A 30 6.82 4.01 16.79
CA PHE A 30 7.42 3.90 18.12
C PHE A 30 7.91 2.47 18.30
N ILE A 31 9.11 2.34 18.84
CA ILE A 31 9.63 1.08 19.34
C ILE A 31 9.88 1.23 20.83
N THR A 32 9.33 0.29 21.59
CA THR A 32 9.72 0.07 22.98
C THR A 32 11.05 -0.66 22.97
N TYR A 33 12.01 -0.15 23.69
CA TYR A 33 13.28 -0.82 23.92
C TYR A 33 13.48 -1.00 25.42
N ASP A 34 14.39 -1.90 25.80
CA ASP A 34 14.77 -2.25 27.18
C ASP A 34 13.64 -2.75 28.12
N ASP A 35 14.03 -3.06 29.35
CA ASP A 35 13.14 -3.57 30.41
C ASP A 35 12.39 -2.44 31.14
N GLU A 36 12.74 -1.18 30.87
CA GLU A 36 12.15 0.02 31.45
C GLU A 36 10.96 0.51 30.61
N PHE A 37 10.68 -0.15 29.47
CA PHE A 37 9.60 0.13 28.53
C PHE A 37 9.68 1.53 27.92
N GLU A 38 10.89 2.05 27.75
CA GLU A 38 11.10 3.35 27.14
C GLU A 38 10.72 3.33 25.64
N GLU A 39 9.99 4.34 25.19
CA GLU A 39 9.56 4.46 23.80
C GLU A 39 10.47 5.41 23.02
N LYS A 40 10.98 4.93 21.88
CA LYS A 40 11.71 5.75 20.92
C LYS A 40 10.95 5.87 19.63
N LYS A 41 10.73 7.12 19.19
CA LYS A 41 10.23 7.39 17.84
C LYS A 41 11.35 7.15 16.82
N ILE A 42 11.09 6.29 15.86
CA ILE A 42 11.95 6.02 14.72
C ILE A 42 11.28 6.54 13.46
N GLU A 43 12.02 7.33 12.70
CA GLU A 43 11.55 7.95 11.46
C GLU A 43 12.53 7.68 10.32
N PHE A 44 11.97 7.31 9.18
CA PHE A 44 12.71 7.10 7.94
C PHE A 44 12.03 7.87 6.80
N GLY A 45 12.82 8.58 6.00
CA GLY A 45 12.33 9.38 4.87
C GLY A 45 11.99 10.83 5.25
N GLN A 46 11.49 11.60 4.27
CA GLN A 46 11.05 12.98 4.47
C GLN A 46 9.53 13.06 4.33
N PHE A 47 8.84 13.47 5.40
CA PHE A 47 7.39 13.63 5.38
C PHE A 47 7.02 14.92 4.65
N ASP A 48 6.13 14.82 3.65
CA ASP A 48 5.53 15.98 3.01
C ASP A 48 4.38 16.53 3.86
N THR A 49 4.13 17.83 3.79
CA THR A 49 3.05 18.52 4.52
C THR A 49 1.64 18.04 4.16
N ASN A 50 1.50 17.25 3.08
CA ASN A 50 0.22 16.72 2.58
C ASN A 50 -0.09 15.31 3.10
N ASP A 51 0.82 14.66 3.83
CA ASP A 51 0.53 13.38 4.47
C ASP A 51 -0.30 13.65 5.73
N ASN A 52 -1.62 13.54 5.60
CA ASN A 52 -2.58 13.76 6.69
C ASN A 52 -2.41 12.68 7.78
N GLN A 53 -1.51 12.91 8.73
CA GLN A 53 -1.27 12.04 9.88
C GLN A 53 -2.32 12.21 11.00
N ASN A 54 -3.31 13.09 10.84
CA ASN A 54 -4.06 13.64 11.98
C ASN A 54 -5.52 13.17 12.16
N TYR A 55 -6.02 12.18 11.40
CA TYR A 55 -7.42 11.73 11.56
C TYR A 55 -7.56 10.20 11.61
N SER A 56 -7.87 9.69 12.80
CA SER A 56 -8.16 8.28 13.05
C SER A 56 -9.34 7.79 12.19
N GLY A 57 -9.09 6.78 11.35
CA GLY A 57 -10.10 6.12 10.52
C GLY A 57 -10.30 6.69 9.11
N GLN A 58 -9.61 7.78 8.75
CA GLN A 58 -9.56 8.23 7.35
C GLN A 58 -8.45 7.49 6.59
N SER A 59 -8.64 7.30 5.29
CA SER A 59 -7.54 6.86 4.44
C SER A 59 -6.39 7.88 4.52
N ILE A 60 -5.22 7.44 4.98
CA ILE A 60 -4.01 8.28 5.11
C ILE A 60 -3.63 8.83 3.73
N ASN A 61 -3.66 7.96 2.72
CA ASN A 61 -3.50 8.35 1.32
C ASN A 61 -4.83 8.89 0.78
N GLN A 62 -4.91 10.18 0.49
CA GLN A 62 -6.07 10.77 -0.18
C GLN A 62 -6.01 10.61 -1.72
N TYR A 63 -4.85 10.26 -2.27
CA TYR A 63 -4.61 10.10 -3.70
C TYR A 63 -3.72 8.88 -3.98
N CYS A 64 -3.92 8.26 -5.14
CA CYS A 64 -3.03 7.21 -5.64
C CYS A 64 -1.63 7.77 -5.94
N LYS A 65 -0.58 7.09 -5.47
CA LYS A 65 0.82 7.42 -5.73
C LYS A 65 1.51 6.25 -6.41
N SER A 66 2.32 6.52 -7.45
CA SER A 66 3.19 5.52 -8.07
C SER A 66 4.60 5.65 -7.51
N TYR A 67 5.20 4.53 -7.15
CA TYR A 67 6.61 4.42 -6.83
C TYR A 67 7.29 3.54 -7.86
N MET A 68 8.32 4.06 -8.52
CA MET A 68 9.10 3.33 -9.53
C MET A 68 10.52 3.09 -9.02
N PHE A 69 11.00 1.86 -9.14
CA PHE A 69 12.37 1.51 -8.81
C PHE A 69 12.87 0.36 -9.68
N ASN A 70 14.18 0.28 -9.86
CA ASN A 70 14.81 -0.75 -10.66
C ASN A 70 15.15 -1.95 -9.78
N ILE A 71 14.73 -3.15 -10.21
CA ILE A 71 15.04 -4.42 -9.56
C ILE A 71 15.93 -5.26 -10.49
N GLY A 72 17.22 -4.94 -10.53
CA GLY A 72 18.23 -5.63 -11.32
C GLY A 72 18.83 -4.76 -12.42
N LYS A 73 19.17 -5.36 -13.57
CA LYS A 73 19.79 -4.60 -14.67
C LYS A 73 18.78 -3.89 -15.57
N ASN A 74 17.65 -4.54 -15.87
CA ASN A 74 16.69 -4.08 -16.90
C ASN A 74 15.21 -4.23 -16.51
N ILE A 75 14.89 -4.33 -15.21
CA ILE A 75 13.49 -4.50 -14.76
C ILE A 75 13.10 -3.28 -13.92
N ASN A 76 12.10 -2.53 -14.39
CA ASN A 76 11.51 -1.43 -13.64
C ASN A 76 10.20 -1.90 -13.02
N LEU A 77 10.15 -1.88 -11.69
CA LEU A 77 8.94 -2.18 -10.93
C LEU A 77 8.23 -0.87 -10.61
N ARG A 78 6.96 -0.77 -11.01
CA ARG A 78 6.03 0.29 -10.59
C ARG A 78 5.06 -0.31 -9.59
N ILE A 79 5.02 0.26 -8.39
CA ILE A 79 3.98 -0.08 -7.41
C ILE A 79 3.08 1.13 -7.21
N MET A 80 1.79 0.90 -7.32
CA MET A 80 0.76 1.92 -7.09
C MET A 80 0.16 1.70 -5.72
N ASP A 81 0.31 2.69 -4.87
CA ASP A 81 -0.33 2.76 -3.57
C ASP A 81 -1.63 3.55 -3.72
N THR A 82 -2.74 3.01 -3.25
CA THR A 82 -4.07 3.60 -3.42
C THR A 82 -4.63 4.10 -2.10
N CYS A 83 -5.66 4.94 -2.16
CA CYS A 83 -6.48 5.21 -0.99
C CYS A 83 -7.14 3.90 -0.51
N GLY A 84 -7.42 3.82 0.79
CA GLY A 84 -8.09 2.68 1.39
C GLY A 84 -9.57 2.63 1.02
N ILE A 85 -10.16 1.44 1.16
CA ILE A 85 -11.59 1.18 1.01
C ILE A 85 -12.17 1.01 2.42
N GLY A 86 -13.37 1.54 2.67
CA GLY A 86 -13.98 1.54 4.00
C GLY A 86 -13.65 2.80 4.78
N ASP A 87 -13.70 3.94 4.09
CA ASP A 87 -13.46 5.25 4.70
C ASP A 87 -14.60 5.60 5.68
N THR A 88 -14.25 6.10 6.87
CA THR A 88 -15.25 6.48 7.89
C THR A 88 -16.17 7.63 7.45
N ARG A 89 -15.83 8.35 6.37
CA ARG A 89 -16.69 9.34 5.71
C ARG A 89 -17.87 8.71 4.94
N GLY A 90 -17.90 7.38 4.82
CA GLY A 90 -19.01 6.60 4.31
C GLY A 90 -18.93 6.27 2.81
N LEU A 91 -19.95 5.55 2.33
CA LEU A 91 -19.99 4.95 0.98
C LEU A 91 -19.75 5.92 -0.17
N GLY A 92 -20.20 7.18 -0.04
CA GLY A 92 -19.98 8.19 -1.07
C GLY A 92 -18.49 8.54 -1.25
N GLN A 93 -17.69 8.46 -0.18
CA GLN A 93 -16.25 8.64 -0.28
C GLN A 93 -15.57 7.40 -0.88
N ASP A 94 -16.04 6.20 -0.55
CA ASP A 94 -15.51 4.96 -1.14
C ASP A 94 -15.73 4.91 -2.65
N THR A 95 -16.87 5.38 -3.16
CA THR A 95 -17.10 5.52 -4.61
C THR A 95 -16.09 6.47 -5.25
N LYS A 96 -15.84 7.65 -4.65
CA LYS A 96 -14.84 8.60 -5.16
C LYS A 96 -13.43 8.00 -5.14
N ASN A 97 -13.10 7.24 -4.10
CA ASN A 97 -11.83 6.53 -3.98
C ASN A 97 -11.69 5.50 -5.12
N ALA A 98 -12.74 4.71 -5.38
CA ALA A 98 -12.76 3.75 -6.48
C ALA A 98 -12.62 4.42 -7.85
N GLU A 99 -13.39 5.49 -8.11
CA GLU A 99 -13.29 6.28 -9.34
C GLU A 99 -11.87 6.85 -9.54
N HIS A 100 -11.26 7.35 -8.46
CA HIS A 100 -9.89 7.86 -8.50
C HIS A 100 -8.90 6.75 -8.87
N ILE A 101 -8.99 5.57 -8.23
CA ILE A 101 -8.15 4.40 -8.56
C ILE A 101 -8.30 4.03 -10.04
N LEU A 102 -9.54 3.98 -10.54
CA LEU A 102 -9.83 3.63 -11.93
C LEU A 102 -9.26 4.63 -12.92
N SER A 103 -9.41 5.93 -12.66
CA SER A 103 -8.80 6.99 -13.47
C SER A 103 -7.27 6.91 -13.49
N TYR A 104 -6.66 6.34 -12.45
CA TYR A 104 -5.23 6.14 -12.39
C TYR A 104 -4.80 4.92 -13.23
N ILE A 105 -5.55 3.82 -13.15
CA ILE A 105 -5.26 2.56 -13.84
C ILE A 105 -5.54 2.64 -15.35
N ILE A 106 -6.58 3.36 -15.78
CA ILE A 106 -6.97 3.44 -17.20
C ILE A 106 -5.88 4.04 -18.09
N ASN A 107 -4.95 4.80 -17.52
CA ASN A 107 -3.83 5.40 -18.22
C ASN A 107 -2.63 4.44 -18.40
N LEU A 108 -2.72 3.21 -17.90
CA LEU A 108 -1.65 2.22 -17.98
C LEU A 108 -1.85 1.31 -19.19
N SER A 109 -0.78 1.08 -19.95
CA SER A 109 -0.81 0.12 -21.07
C SER A 109 -0.96 -1.33 -20.61
N TYR A 110 -0.49 -1.66 -19.40
CA TYR A 110 -0.55 -3.00 -18.82
C TYR A 110 -0.75 -2.93 -17.30
N LEU A 111 -1.57 -3.84 -16.79
CA LEU A 111 -1.76 -4.08 -15.36
C LEU A 111 -1.34 -5.52 -15.03
N ASN A 112 -0.17 -5.69 -14.43
CA ASN A 112 0.42 -7.01 -14.19
C ASN A 112 -0.19 -7.75 -13.00
N ALA A 113 -0.58 -7.02 -11.95
CA ALA A 113 -1.15 -7.60 -10.73
C ALA A 113 -1.98 -6.58 -9.96
N VAL A 114 -3.01 -7.07 -9.26
CA VAL A 114 -3.83 -6.30 -8.32
C VAL A 114 -3.78 -6.99 -6.97
N CYS A 115 -3.20 -6.34 -5.96
CA CYS A 115 -3.05 -6.91 -4.62
C CYS A 115 -4.09 -6.30 -3.67
N PHE A 116 -5.00 -7.12 -3.14
CA PHE A 116 -5.90 -6.74 -2.06
C PHE A 116 -5.29 -7.07 -0.71
N LEU A 117 -4.97 -6.05 0.08
CA LEU A 117 -4.47 -6.23 1.44
C LEU A 117 -5.64 -6.34 2.42
N LEU A 118 -5.74 -7.46 3.12
CA LEU A 118 -6.82 -7.78 4.04
C LEU A 118 -6.27 -8.12 5.44
N LYS A 119 -7.10 -7.91 6.47
CA LYS A 119 -6.83 -8.42 7.82
C LYS A 119 -7.30 -9.89 7.89
N PRO A 120 -6.54 -10.82 8.49
CA PRO A 120 -6.92 -12.23 8.57
C PRO A 120 -8.17 -12.45 9.44
N ASN A 121 -8.39 -11.57 10.43
CA ASN A 121 -9.44 -11.75 11.45
C ASN A 121 -10.76 -11.03 11.13
N THR A 122 -10.95 -10.53 9.91
CA THR A 122 -12.25 -9.97 9.50
C THR A 122 -13.19 -11.11 9.10
N ASN A 123 -14.16 -11.42 9.97
CA ASN A 123 -15.10 -12.53 9.79
C ASN A 123 -15.98 -12.41 8.53
N ARG A 124 -16.13 -11.22 7.94
CA ARG A 124 -16.89 -10.99 6.70
C ARG A 124 -16.32 -9.80 5.92
N PRO A 125 -16.25 -9.88 4.57
CA PRO A 125 -16.00 -8.70 3.76
C PRO A 125 -17.18 -7.73 3.88
N ASP A 126 -16.84 -6.54 4.33
CA ASP A 126 -17.68 -5.38 4.60
C ASP A 126 -18.45 -4.99 3.32
N ALA A 127 -19.68 -4.48 3.45
CA ALA A 127 -20.44 -4.00 2.28
C ALA A 127 -19.66 -3.00 1.40
N PRO A 128 -18.86 -2.06 1.95
CA PRO A 128 -17.97 -1.21 1.18
C PRO A 128 -16.93 -1.97 0.35
N PHE A 129 -16.26 -2.96 0.96
CA PHE A 129 -15.28 -3.79 0.26
C PHE A 129 -15.91 -4.51 -0.94
N ARG A 130 -17.09 -5.13 -0.73
CA ARG A 130 -17.81 -5.83 -1.82
C ARG A 130 -18.18 -4.89 -2.96
N ALA A 131 -18.69 -3.71 -2.64
CA ALA A 131 -19.06 -2.72 -3.64
C ALA A 131 -17.85 -2.25 -4.46
N CYS A 132 -16.73 -1.95 -3.80
CA CYS A 132 -15.50 -1.56 -4.48
C CYS A 132 -14.91 -2.72 -5.32
N PHE A 133 -14.95 -3.94 -4.79
CA PHE A 133 -14.44 -5.12 -5.49
C PHE A 133 -15.24 -5.40 -6.78
N ILE A 134 -16.57 -5.35 -6.72
CA ILE A 134 -17.44 -5.52 -7.88
C ILE A 134 -17.20 -4.40 -8.91
N GLN A 135 -17.09 -3.15 -8.46
CA GLN A 135 -16.79 -2.04 -9.36
C GLN A 135 -15.46 -2.28 -10.06
N LEU A 136 -14.39 -2.58 -9.33
CA LEU A 136 -13.07 -2.84 -9.93
C LEU A 136 -13.13 -3.99 -10.95
N LEU A 137 -13.78 -5.10 -10.61
CA LEU A 137 -13.96 -6.22 -11.54
C LEU A 137 -14.73 -5.84 -12.82
N GLY A 138 -15.67 -4.89 -12.72
CA GLY A 138 -16.39 -4.38 -13.89
C GLY A 138 -15.50 -3.59 -14.86
N PHE A 139 -14.39 -3.03 -14.39
CA PHE A 139 -13.43 -2.29 -15.22
C PHE A 139 -12.25 -3.14 -15.69
N LEU A 140 -11.91 -4.18 -14.95
CA LEU A 140 -10.86 -5.11 -15.35
C LEU A 140 -11.36 -6.02 -16.48
N GLU A 141 -10.61 -6.11 -17.56
CA GLU A 141 -10.85 -7.13 -18.58
C GLU A 141 -10.82 -8.53 -17.95
N HIS A 142 -11.54 -9.49 -18.53
CA HIS A 142 -11.63 -10.86 -18.00
C HIS A 142 -10.25 -11.47 -17.69
N ASN A 143 -9.24 -11.19 -18.51
CA ASN A 143 -7.88 -11.68 -18.30
C ASN A 143 -7.15 -11.00 -17.13
N ALA A 144 -7.44 -9.73 -16.85
CA ALA A 144 -6.83 -9.00 -15.74
C ALA A 144 -7.31 -9.53 -14.37
N THR A 145 -8.48 -10.17 -14.32
CA THR A 145 -8.98 -10.82 -13.10
C THR A 145 -8.13 -12.02 -12.65
N GLN A 146 -7.39 -12.65 -13.56
CA GLN A 146 -6.46 -13.75 -13.24
C GLN A 146 -5.23 -13.27 -12.47
N ASN A 147 -4.97 -11.97 -12.47
CA ASN A 147 -3.83 -11.35 -11.82
C ASN A 147 -4.19 -10.71 -10.46
N ILE A 148 -5.33 -11.10 -9.88
CA ILE A 148 -5.77 -10.65 -8.57
C ILE A 148 -5.15 -11.53 -7.48
N ILE A 149 -4.51 -10.90 -6.50
CA ILE A 149 -3.82 -11.54 -5.38
C ILE A 149 -4.43 -11.01 -4.07
N PHE A 150 -4.78 -11.92 -3.16
CA PHE A 150 -5.24 -11.56 -1.81
C PHE A 150 -4.08 -11.73 -0.83
N CYS A 151 -3.71 -10.64 -0.16
CA CYS A 151 -2.60 -10.57 0.78
C CYS A 151 -3.15 -10.37 2.20
N PHE A 152 -2.94 -11.34 3.08
CA PHE A 152 -3.34 -11.21 4.49
C PHE A 152 -2.18 -10.64 5.31
N THR A 153 -2.45 -9.60 6.10
CA THR A 153 -1.44 -8.86 6.88
C THR A 153 -1.74 -8.90 8.37
N ASN A 154 -0.74 -8.80 9.24
CA ASN A 154 -0.91 -8.84 10.70
C ASN A 154 -1.43 -10.19 11.23
N THR A 155 -0.74 -11.27 10.86
CA THR A 155 -0.84 -12.60 11.48
C THR A 155 0.01 -12.69 12.73
#